data_AF-A0AA39JJB5-F1
#
_entry.id   AF-A0AA39JJB5-F1
#
_cell.length_a   1.000
_cell.length_b   1.000
_cell.length_c   1.000
_cell.angle_alpha   90.00
_cell.angle_beta   90.00
_cell.angle_gamma   90.00
#
_symmetry.space_group_name_H-M   'P 1'
#
loop_
_entity.id
_entity.type
_entity.pdbx_description
1 polymer ?
#
loop_
_entity_poly.entity_id
_entity_poly.type
_entity_poly.pdbx_seq_one_letter_code
_entity_poly.pdbx_strand_id
1 'polypeptide(L)'
;MDIKKFHKKQLKVLPVLDGVEFKIANDAEDNVLLLPSDFNISNHKKYGLEKLAATEYKLHEGQANDAIAMLCTGIIHGMVLTDSRRKHSRGVTMNLRSMKYINTVAKKKNEHVSSYRQACAALLRLSGVDDLPDFPPLKKEDLYSKNAAGARGLEDGAVTDSWIWTYGRLRGMNEGEKQDFLLDSSYSECCICVVTPAACLSM
;
A
#
# COMPACT_ATOMS: atom_id res chain seq x y z
N MET A 1 18.35 -1.64 19.28
CA MET A 1 19.09 -0.48 18.73
C MET A 1 19.00 0.63 19.78
N ASP A 2 20.11 1.19 20.26
CA ASP A 2 20.07 2.19 21.33
C ASP A 2 19.70 3.58 20.79
N ILE A 3 18.49 4.07 21.10
CA ILE A 3 17.98 5.38 20.69
C ILE A 3 18.90 6.53 21.13
N LYS A 4 19.49 6.44 22.33
CA LYS A 4 20.48 7.41 22.80
C LYS A 4 21.71 7.49 21.90
N LYS A 5 22.18 6.35 21.37
CA LYS A 5 23.30 6.31 20.42
C LYS A 5 22.89 6.89 19.06
N PHE A 6 21.65 6.66 18.64
CA PHE A 6 21.09 7.25 17.42
C PHE A 6 21.05 8.78 17.51
N HIS A 7 20.43 9.36 18.55
CA HIS A 7 20.37 10.82 18.70
C HIS A 7 21.75 11.45 18.82
N LYS A 8 22.70 10.81 19.51
CA LYS A 8 24.09 11.29 19.57
C LYS A 8 24.76 11.32 18.19
N LYS A 9 24.46 10.37 17.30
CA LYS A 9 24.93 10.39 15.91
C LYS A 9 24.19 11.44 15.10
N GLN A 10 22.89 11.58 15.30
CA GLN A 10 22.06 12.54 14.61
C GLN A 10 22.52 13.98 14.89
N LEU A 11 22.82 14.34 16.14
CA LEU A 11 23.34 15.66 16.51
C LEU A 11 24.70 15.97 15.88
N LYS A 12 25.53 14.95 15.60
CA LYS A 12 26.78 15.16 14.86
C LYS A 12 26.56 15.56 13.40
N VAL A 13 25.50 15.03 12.79
CA VAL A 13 25.15 15.30 11.38
C VAL A 13 24.31 16.56 11.27
N LEU A 14 23.44 16.81 12.24
CA LEU A 14 22.49 17.91 12.32
C LEU A 14 22.66 18.64 13.66
N PRO A 15 23.73 19.45 13.83
CA PRO A 15 23.99 20.17 15.07
C PRO A 15 22.92 21.24 15.37
N VAL A 16 22.14 21.66 14.37
CA VAL A 16 21.05 22.63 14.51
C VAL A 16 19.85 22.07 15.32
N LEU A 17 19.82 20.75 15.54
CA LEU A 17 18.83 20.10 16.40
C LEU A 17 19.21 20.12 17.89
N ASP A 18 20.40 20.63 18.24
CA ASP A 18 20.87 20.75 19.61
C ASP A 18 20.05 21.81 20.35
N GLY A 19 19.16 21.37 21.25
CA GLY A 19 18.24 22.22 22.00
C GLY A 19 16.75 21.95 21.76
N VAL A 20 16.39 21.00 20.90
CA VAL A 20 14.99 20.54 20.83
C VAL A 20 14.77 19.44 21.87
N GLU A 21 13.92 19.71 22.87
CA GLU A 21 13.61 18.77 23.94
C GLU A 21 12.62 17.69 23.47
N PHE A 22 13.01 16.42 23.63
CA PHE A 22 12.14 15.29 23.34
C PHE A 22 12.11 14.32 24.51
N LYS A 23 10.92 13.77 24.77
CA LYS A 23 10.73 12.75 25.79
C LYS A 23 11.20 11.42 25.24
N ILE A 24 12.21 10.84 25.88
CA ILE A 24 12.66 9.48 25.60
C ILE A 24 11.72 8.54 26.36
N ALA A 25 10.96 7.72 25.63
CA ALA A 25 10.10 6.70 26.21
C ALA A 25 10.93 5.48 26.64
N ASN A 26 10.40 4.69 27.59
CA ASN A 26 11.06 3.44 28.03
C ASN A 26 11.11 2.40 26.92
N ASP A 27 10.04 2.29 26.14
CA ASP A 27 9.93 1.36 25.03
C ASP A 27 10.46 1.99 23.74
N ALA A 28 11.30 1.25 23.02
CA ALA A 28 11.99 1.76 21.84
C ALA A 28 11.01 2.16 20.72
N GLU A 29 9.83 1.54 20.67
CA GLU A 29 8.80 1.77 19.65
C GLU A 29 8.07 3.11 19.82
N ASP A 30 8.07 3.66 21.03
CA ASP A 30 7.40 4.93 21.36
C ASP A 30 8.31 6.15 21.24
N ASN A 31 9.57 5.94 20.87
CA ASN A 31 10.54 7.01 20.77
C ASN A 31 10.48 7.70 19.40
N VAL A 32 10.33 9.03 19.42
CA VAL A 32 10.28 9.84 18.20
C VAL A 32 11.68 9.93 17.57
N LEU A 33 11.77 9.58 16.29
CA LEU A 33 13.05 9.53 15.55
C LEU A 33 13.52 10.89 15.05
N LEU A 34 12.70 11.94 15.20
CA LEU A 34 13.00 13.31 14.79
C LEU A 34 13.26 13.42 13.29
N LEU A 35 12.40 12.75 12.53
CA LEU A 35 12.42 12.85 11.08
C LEU A 35 11.79 14.18 10.66
N PRO A 36 12.12 14.71 9.47
CA PRO A 36 11.45 15.89 8.94
C PRO A 36 9.91 15.82 9.01
N SER A 37 9.30 14.64 8.84
CA SER A 37 7.85 14.44 9.00
C SER A 37 7.31 14.69 10.42
N ASP A 38 8.16 14.69 11.45
CA ASP A 38 7.79 15.03 12.82
C ASP A 38 7.79 16.56 13.08
N PHE A 39 8.38 17.33 12.17
CA PHE A 39 8.44 18.79 12.26
C PHE A 39 7.46 19.44 11.29
N ASN A 40 6.90 20.59 11.71
CA ASN A 40 6.14 21.44 10.80
C ASN A 40 7.06 22.04 9.71
N ILE A 41 6.52 22.33 8.54
CA ILE A 41 7.24 22.84 7.36
C ILE A 41 7.95 24.17 7.65
N SER A 42 7.36 25.03 8.48
CA SER A 42 8.00 26.27 8.94
C SER A 42 9.34 26.02 9.66
N ASN A 43 9.45 24.89 10.36
CA ASN A 43 10.67 24.48 11.05
C ASN A 43 11.68 23.85 10.09
N HIS A 44 11.27 23.34 8.93
CA HIS A 44 12.21 22.77 7.95
C HIS A 44 13.21 23.81 7.44
N LYS A 45 12.75 25.04 7.20
CA LYS A 45 13.61 26.18 6.84
C LYS A 45 14.55 26.56 7.97
N LYS A 46 14.02 26.63 9.20
CA LYS A 46 14.79 27.00 10.40
C LYS A 46 15.94 26.02 10.69
N TYR A 47 15.69 24.73 10.49
CA TYR A 47 16.65 23.66 10.80
C TYR A 47 17.43 23.16 9.57
N GLY A 48 17.22 23.74 8.39
CA GLY A 48 17.89 23.33 7.14
C GLY A 48 17.53 21.90 6.69
N LEU A 49 16.33 21.42 7.04
CA LEU A 49 15.89 20.05 6.78
C LEU A 49 15.34 19.83 5.37
N GLU A 50 15.28 20.85 4.52
CA GLU A 50 14.62 20.79 3.20
C GLU A 50 15.13 19.64 2.31
N LYS A 51 16.45 19.44 2.24
CA LYS A 51 17.05 18.35 1.45
C LYS A 51 16.72 16.97 2.03
N LEU A 52 16.65 16.88 3.36
CA LEU A 52 16.33 15.64 4.06
C LEU A 52 14.83 15.33 3.91
N ALA A 53 13.97 16.34 4.00
CA ALA A 53 12.54 16.24 3.78
C ALA A 53 12.22 15.75 2.36
N ALA A 54 12.91 16.27 1.34
CA ALA A 54 12.76 15.79 -0.04
C ALA A 54 13.17 14.31 -0.21
N THR A 55 14.19 13.87 0.53
CA THR A 55 14.63 12.47 0.52
C THR A 55 13.62 11.58 1.26
N GLU A 56 13.14 12.04 2.42
CA GLU A 56 12.13 11.35 3.20
C GLU A 56 10.80 11.22 2.46
N TYR A 57 10.41 12.26 1.71
CA TYR A 57 9.23 12.23 0.86
C TYR A 57 9.28 11.06 -0.14
N LYS A 58 10.40 10.92 -0.87
CA LYS A 58 10.61 9.79 -1.80
C LYS A 58 10.60 8.43 -1.10
N LEU A 59 11.07 8.38 0.14
CA LEU A 59 11.05 7.15 0.93
C LEU A 59 9.62 6.75 1.29
N HIS A 60 8.81 7.68 1.82
CA HIS A 60 7.41 7.42 2.16
C HIS A 60 6.56 7.12 0.93
N GLU A 61 6.85 7.77 -0.19
CA GLU A 61 6.29 7.46 -1.50
C GLU A 61 6.55 5.98 -1.87
N GLY A 62 7.79 5.52 -1.76
CA GLY A 62 8.16 4.11 -1.95
C GLY A 62 7.41 3.19 -0.99
N GLN A 63 7.38 3.52 0.30
CA GLN A 63 6.70 2.72 1.33
C GLN A 63 5.20 2.59 1.07
N ALA A 64 4.54 3.67 0.64
CA ALA A 64 3.13 3.64 0.30
C ALA A 64 2.86 2.73 -0.91
N ASN A 65 3.72 2.78 -1.93
CA ASN A 65 3.61 1.92 -3.11
C ASN A 65 3.84 0.45 -2.76
N ASP A 66 4.89 0.15 -1.99
CA ASP A 66 5.19 -1.21 -1.52
C ASP A 66 4.04 -1.75 -0.67
N ALA A 67 3.47 -0.94 0.22
CA ALA A 67 2.34 -1.33 1.04
C ALA A 67 1.10 -1.68 0.20
N ILE A 68 0.81 -0.92 -0.87
CA ILE A 68 -0.29 -1.24 -1.81
C ILE A 68 0.01 -2.54 -2.57
N ALA A 69 1.22 -2.71 -3.10
CA ALA A 69 1.59 -3.92 -3.83
C ALA A 69 1.47 -5.19 -2.95
N MET A 70 1.94 -5.10 -1.70
CA MET A 70 1.81 -6.17 -0.72
C MET A 70 0.35 -6.39 -0.30
N LEU A 71 -0.45 -5.33 -0.19
CA LEU A 71 -1.88 -5.40 0.09
C LEU A 71 -2.63 -6.18 -1.01
N CYS A 72 -2.42 -5.83 -2.28
CA CYS A 72 -3.01 -6.51 -3.43
C CYS A 72 -2.63 -8.00 -3.45
N THR A 73 -1.34 -8.29 -3.23
CA THR A 73 -0.84 -9.67 -3.11
C THR A 73 -1.51 -10.43 -1.96
N GLY A 74 -1.66 -9.78 -0.81
CA GLY A 74 -2.34 -10.36 0.36
C GLY A 74 -3.82 -10.65 0.12
N ILE A 75 -4.52 -9.77 -0.62
CA ILE A 75 -5.91 -9.99 -1.01
C ILE A 75 -6.05 -11.21 -1.92
N ILE A 76 -5.25 -11.30 -2.99
CA ILE A 76 -5.25 -12.45 -3.91
C ILE A 76 -4.93 -13.74 -3.16
N HIS A 77 -3.89 -13.72 -2.32
CA HIS A 77 -3.50 -14.90 -1.54
C HIS A 77 -4.62 -15.36 -0.59
N GLY A 78 -5.31 -14.41 0.06
CA GLY A 78 -6.47 -14.71 0.90
C GLY A 78 -7.62 -15.36 0.13
N MET A 79 -7.88 -14.92 -1.11
CA MET A 79 -8.89 -15.53 -1.98
C MET A 79 -8.55 -16.96 -2.35
N VAL A 80 -7.32 -17.20 -2.81
CA VAL A 80 -6.84 -18.54 -3.20
C VAL A 80 -6.92 -19.51 -2.02
N LEU A 81 -6.52 -19.07 -0.81
CA LEU A 81 -6.63 -19.90 0.39
C LEU A 81 -8.09 -20.20 0.76
N THR A 82 -8.98 -19.24 0.61
CA THR A 82 -10.41 -19.41 0.91
C THR A 82 -11.06 -20.39 -0.08
N ASP A 83 -10.73 -20.28 -1.36
CA ASP A 83 -11.21 -21.22 -2.38
C ASP A 83 -10.63 -22.63 -2.19
N SER A 84 -9.33 -22.74 -1.90
CA SER A 84 -8.67 -24.00 -1.57
C SER A 84 -9.31 -24.66 -0.33
N ARG A 85 -9.60 -23.89 0.72
CA ARG A 85 -10.33 -24.38 1.89
C ARG A 85 -11.69 -24.96 1.48
N ARG A 86 -12.46 -24.22 0.67
CA ARG A 86 -13.79 -24.63 0.21
C ARG A 86 -13.75 -25.94 -0.56
N LYS A 87 -12.74 -26.14 -1.41
CA LYS A 87 -12.60 -27.35 -2.25
C LYS A 87 -12.06 -28.55 -1.47
N HIS A 88 -11.02 -28.34 -0.66
CA HIS A 88 -10.17 -29.42 -0.15
C HIS A 88 -10.27 -29.70 1.35
N SER A 89 -10.69 -28.73 2.18
CA SER A 89 -10.73 -28.95 3.63
C SER A 89 -11.96 -29.78 4.02
N ARG A 90 -11.74 -31.04 4.40
CA ARG A 90 -12.77 -31.94 4.95
C ARG A 90 -12.39 -32.33 6.37
N GLY A 91 -13.35 -32.26 7.30
CA GLY A 91 -13.12 -32.55 8.72
C GLY A 91 -12.57 -31.39 9.54
N VAL A 92 -12.62 -31.54 10.87
CA VAL A 92 -12.35 -30.47 11.85
C VAL A 92 -10.89 -30.00 11.81
N THR A 93 -9.93 -30.92 11.81
CA THR A 93 -8.49 -30.59 11.88
C THR A 93 -8.02 -29.80 10.65
N MET A 94 -8.43 -30.22 9.45
CA MET A 94 -8.07 -29.52 8.21
C MET A 94 -8.71 -28.13 8.17
N ASN A 95 -9.97 -28.01 8.59
CA ASN A 95 -10.65 -26.71 8.68
C ASN A 95 -9.95 -25.75 9.64
N LEU A 96 -9.56 -26.23 10.83
CA LEU A 96 -8.85 -25.40 11.80
C LEU A 96 -7.50 -24.91 11.26
N ARG A 97 -6.74 -25.79 10.60
CA ARG A 97 -5.46 -25.44 9.98
C ARG A 97 -5.63 -24.42 8.86
N SER A 98 -6.57 -24.64 7.95
CA SER A 98 -6.87 -23.70 6.86
C SER A 98 -7.34 -22.36 7.38
N MET A 99 -8.17 -22.34 8.43
CA MET A 99 -8.60 -21.11 9.10
C MET A 99 -7.44 -20.34 9.71
N LYS A 100 -6.48 -21.04 10.35
CA LYS A 100 -5.27 -20.42 10.90
C LYS A 100 -4.46 -19.70 9.81
N TYR A 101 -4.30 -20.31 8.63
CA TYR A 101 -3.60 -19.68 7.51
C TYR A 101 -4.34 -18.45 6.98
N ILE A 102 -5.66 -18.55 6.78
CA ILE A 102 -6.49 -17.42 6.33
C ILE A 102 -6.40 -16.26 7.33
N ASN A 103 -6.50 -16.53 8.63
CA ASN A 103 -6.36 -15.51 9.67
C ASN A 103 -4.97 -14.88 9.69
N THR A 104 -3.92 -15.66 9.42
CA THR A 104 -2.56 -15.12 9.32
C THR A 104 -2.42 -14.14 8.16
N VAL A 105 -2.99 -14.47 6.99
CA VAL A 105 -3.00 -13.57 5.83
C VAL A 105 -3.87 -12.33 6.09
N ALA A 106 -5.02 -12.49 6.75
CA ALA A 106 -5.86 -11.37 7.15
C ALA A 106 -5.15 -10.40 8.11
N LYS A 107 -4.35 -10.93 9.06
CA LYS A 107 -3.52 -10.11 9.95
C LYS A 107 -2.49 -9.30 9.17
N LYS A 108 -1.73 -9.95 8.28
CA LYS A 108 -0.74 -9.28 7.41
C LYS A 108 -1.38 -8.21 6.52
N LYS A 109 -2.58 -8.47 6.00
CA LYS A 109 -3.36 -7.49 5.24
C LYS A 109 -3.57 -6.21 6.05
N ASN A 110 -3.99 -6.34 7.30
CA ASN A 110 -4.21 -5.19 8.18
C ASN A 110 -2.90 -4.46 8.52
N GLU A 111 -1.79 -5.19 8.66
CA GLU A 111 -0.46 -4.60 8.83
C GLU A 111 -0.09 -3.72 7.62
N HIS A 112 -0.28 -4.20 6.38
CA HIS A 112 -0.03 -3.40 5.18
C HIS A 112 -0.94 -2.18 5.06
N VAL A 113 -2.22 -2.30 5.45
CA VAL A 113 -3.15 -1.15 5.54
C VAL A 113 -2.62 -0.09 6.51
N SER A 114 -2.13 -0.52 7.68
CA SER A 114 -1.55 0.38 8.67
C SER A 114 -0.31 1.08 8.12
N SER A 115 0.61 0.33 7.48
CA SER A 115 1.82 0.88 6.87
C SER A 115 1.50 1.92 5.79
N TYR A 116 0.52 1.64 4.92
CA TYR A 116 0.07 2.61 3.91
C TYR A 116 -0.43 3.90 4.54
N ARG A 117 -1.30 3.80 5.57
CA ARG A 117 -1.86 4.96 6.27
C ARG A 117 -0.79 5.78 6.98
N GLN A 118 0.20 5.12 7.58
CA GLN A 118 1.33 5.79 8.23
C GLN A 118 2.17 6.56 7.21
N ALA A 119 2.50 5.95 6.06
CA ALA A 119 3.24 6.60 4.99
C ALA A 119 2.47 7.81 4.42
N CYS A 120 1.16 7.67 4.17
CA CYS A 120 0.32 8.77 3.70
C CYS A 120 0.25 9.93 4.70
N ALA A 121 0.12 9.63 6.00
CA ALA A 121 0.12 10.65 7.05
C ALA A 121 1.47 11.38 7.14
N ALA A 122 2.58 10.71 6.86
CA ALA A 122 3.89 11.36 6.76
C ALA A 122 4.00 12.23 5.50
N LEU A 123 3.51 11.76 4.35
CA LEU A 123 3.48 12.53 3.10
C LEU A 123 2.64 13.80 3.21
N LEU A 124 1.48 13.75 3.87
CA LEU A 124 0.64 14.92 4.17
C LEU A 124 1.41 15.94 5.01
N ARG A 125 2.08 15.49 6.08
CA ARG A 125 2.90 16.36 6.95
C ARG A 125 4.09 17.00 6.22
N LEU A 126 4.72 16.26 5.31
CA LEU A 126 5.86 16.76 4.53
C LEU A 126 5.45 17.72 3.40
N SER A 127 4.29 17.50 2.78
CA SER A 127 3.80 18.33 1.67
C SER A 127 3.09 19.61 2.15
N GLY A 128 2.45 19.56 3.32
CA GLY A 128 1.69 20.71 3.87
C GLY A 128 0.38 20.95 3.15
N VAL A 129 -0.09 19.96 2.41
CA VAL A 129 -1.36 19.95 1.70
C VAL A 129 -2.31 19.04 2.46
N ASP A 130 -3.60 19.39 2.46
CA ASP A 130 -4.63 18.62 3.16
C ASP A 130 -5.00 17.31 2.44
N ASP A 131 -4.74 17.23 1.13
CA ASP A 131 -5.05 16.05 0.32
C ASP A 131 -3.95 15.78 -0.73
N LEU A 132 -3.64 14.50 -0.94
CA LEU A 132 -2.74 14.04 -2.00
C LEU A 132 -3.58 13.25 -3.03
N PRO A 133 -3.85 13.79 -4.23
CA PRO A 133 -4.62 13.07 -5.24
C PRO A 133 -3.92 11.78 -5.69
N ASP A 134 -2.59 11.76 -5.64
CA ASP A 134 -1.79 10.56 -5.90
C ASP A 134 -1.93 9.50 -4.80
N PHE A 135 -2.25 9.85 -3.55
CA PHE A 135 -2.32 8.89 -2.45
C PHE A 135 -3.67 8.99 -1.73
N PRO A 136 -4.75 8.50 -2.37
CA PRO A 136 -6.08 8.61 -1.80
C PRO A 136 -6.22 7.79 -0.52
N PRO A 137 -7.09 8.22 0.41
CA PRO A 137 -7.31 7.53 1.68
C PRO A 137 -7.94 6.16 1.44
N LEU A 138 -7.33 5.13 2.03
CA LEU A 138 -7.78 3.75 1.86
C LEU A 138 -9.03 3.46 2.70
N LYS A 139 -10.16 3.24 2.02
CA LYS A 139 -11.42 2.89 2.65
C LYS A 139 -11.58 1.37 2.79
N LYS A 140 -12.61 0.93 3.51
CA LYS A 140 -12.83 -0.50 3.76
C LYS A 140 -13.30 -1.22 2.50
N GLU A 141 -14.02 -0.50 1.65
CA GLU A 141 -14.56 -0.97 0.37
C GLU A 141 -13.42 -1.31 -0.60
N ASP A 142 -12.31 -0.55 -0.53
CA ASP A 142 -11.13 -0.77 -1.37
C ASP A 142 -10.40 -2.08 -1.05
N LEU A 143 -10.59 -2.64 0.16
CA LEU A 143 -9.93 -3.88 0.61
C LEU A 143 -10.57 -5.15 0.05
N TYR A 144 -11.57 -4.99 -0.81
CA TYR A 144 -12.25 -6.07 -1.50
C TYR A 144 -11.80 -6.13 -2.96
N SER A 145 -11.88 -7.33 -3.53
CA SER A 145 -11.68 -7.56 -4.95
C SER A 145 -12.55 -8.73 -5.39
N LYS A 146 -12.84 -8.79 -6.69
CA LYS A 146 -13.54 -9.93 -7.28
C LYS A 146 -12.72 -11.19 -7.09
N ASN A 147 -13.40 -12.32 -6.88
CA ASN A 147 -12.74 -13.58 -6.66
C ASN A 147 -11.95 -14.01 -7.91
N ALA A 148 -10.64 -13.78 -7.91
CA ALA A 148 -9.75 -14.18 -9.01
C ALA A 148 -9.53 -15.69 -9.11
N ALA A 149 -9.91 -16.47 -8.08
CA ALA A 149 -9.68 -17.92 -8.02
C ALA A 149 -10.84 -18.75 -8.59
N GLY A 150 -11.98 -18.13 -8.92
CA GLY A 150 -13.19 -18.79 -9.44
C GLY A 150 -13.52 -18.39 -10.87
N ALA A 151 -14.37 -19.20 -11.52
CA ALA A 151 -15.03 -18.77 -12.75
C ALA A 151 -15.92 -17.54 -12.45
N ARG A 152 -15.78 -16.47 -13.25
CA ARG A 152 -16.59 -15.26 -13.10
C ARG A 152 -18.04 -15.57 -13.46
N GLY A 153 -18.97 -15.12 -12.62
CA GLY A 153 -20.39 -15.12 -12.96
C GLY A 153 -20.69 -14.07 -14.02
N LEU A 154 -21.79 -14.25 -14.77
CA LEU A 154 -22.25 -13.29 -15.79
C LEU A 154 -22.47 -11.87 -15.21
N GLU A 155 -22.72 -11.77 -13.90
CA GLU A 155 -22.96 -10.53 -13.15
C GLU A 155 -21.67 -9.85 -12.62
N ASP A 156 -20.54 -10.57 -12.57
CA ASP A 156 -19.27 -10.05 -12.04
C ASP A 156 -18.64 -8.98 -12.95
N GLY A 157 -19.18 -8.75 -14.15
CA GLY A 157 -18.73 -7.72 -15.08
C GLY A 157 -19.08 -6.29 -14.64
N ALA A 158 -20.20 -6.11 -13.92
CA ALA A 158 -20.76 -4.78 -13.64
C ALA A 158 -20.13 -4.06 -12.42
N VAL A 159 -19.43 -4.78 -11.54
CA VAL A 159 -18.79 -4.18 -10.36
C VAL A 159 -17.42 -3.62 -10.77
N THR A 160 -17.15 -2.34 -10.59
CA THR A 160 -15.83 -1.77 -10.90
C THR A 160 -14.79 -2.20 -9.85
N ASP A 161 -13.59 -2.60 -10.27
CA ASP A 161 -12.51 -2.91 -9.33
C ASP A 161 -12.01 -1.63 -8.63
N SER A 162 -11.62 -1.75 -7.36
CA SER A 162 -11.13 -0.62 -6.55
C SER A 162 -9.85 0.00 -7.13
N TRP A 163 -9.63 1.29 -6.87
CA TRP A 163 -8.50 2.06 -7.41
C TRP A 163 -7.12 1.42 -7.11
N ILE A 164 -6.97 0.68 -6.01
CA ILE A 164 -5.73 -0.03 -5.64
C ILE A 164 -5.26 -1.04 -6.70
N TRP A 165 -6.15 -1.55 -7.55
CA TRP A 165 -5.85 -2.52 -8.61
C TRP A 165 -5.29 -1.88 -9.88
N THR A 166 -5.56 -0.59 -10.05
CA THR A 166 -5.08 0.26 -11.16
C THR A 166 -3.84 1.07 -10.73
N TYR A 167 -3.72 1.34 -9.43
CA TYR A 167 -2.70 2.22 -8.83
C TYR A 167 -1.25 1.81 -9.14
N GLY A 168 -0.93 0.52 -9.08
CA GLY A 168 0.44 0.03 -9.31
C GLY A 168 0.91 0.09 -10.77
N ARG A 169 0.00 0.29 -11.74
CA ARG A 169 0.33 0.28 -13.18
C ARG A 169 0.58 1.66 -13.79
N LEU A 170 0.15 2.72 -13.11
CA LEU A 170 0.20 4.10 -13.61
C LEU A 170 1.40 4.91 -13.12
N ARG A 171 2.23 4.34 -12.23
CA ARG A 171 3.29 5.08 -11.55
C ARG A 171 4.63 4.93 -12.27
N GLY A 172 5.23 6.07 -12.66
CA GLY A 172 6.43 6.15 -13.50
C GLY A 172 6.12 6.50 -14.96
N MET A 173 4.84 6.48 -15.34
CA MET A 173 4.33 6.96 -16.61
C MET A 173 4.11 8.47 -16.57
N ASN A 174 4.42 9.15 -17.67
CA ASN A 174 4.19 10.57 -17.86
C ASN A 174 2.68 10.87 -17.90
N GLU A 175 2.26 12.13 -17.67
CA GLU A 175 0.83 12.51 -17.61
C GLU A 175 0.04 12.02 -18.84
N GLY A 176 0.65 12.09 -20.04
CA GLY A 176 0.06 11.59 -21.28
C GLY A 176 -0.06 10.06 -21.34
N GLU A 177 0.92 9.33 -20.82
CA GLU A 177 0.92 7.86 -20.77
C GLU A 177 -0.11 7.33 -19.76
N LYS A 178 -0.29 8.06 -18.64
CA LYS A 178 -1.35 7.77 -17.68
C LYS A 178 -2.74 7.94 -18.31
N GLN A 179 -2.95 9.00 -19.08
CA GLN A 179 -4.24 9.25 -19.74
C GLN A 179 -4.53 8.22 -20.83
N ASP A 180 -3.53 7.86 -21.62
CA ASP A 180 -3.66 6.82 -22.66
C ASP A 180 -3.97 5.45 -22.05
N PHE A 181 -3.34 5.12 -20.91
CA PHE A 181 -3.66 3.89 -20.17
C PHE A 181 -5.04 3.91 -19.50
N LEU A 182 -5.48 5.05 -18.95
CA LEU A 182 -6.83 5.16 -18.37
C LEU A 182 -7.90 5.01 -19.46
N LEU A 183 -7.67 5.57 -20.64
CA LEU A 183 -8.46 5.32 -21.84
C LEU A 183 -8.45 3.83 -22.19
N ASP A 184 -7.28 3.19 -22.32
CA ASP A 184 -7.17 1.77 -22.66
C ASP A 184 -7.81 0.85 -21.60
N SER A 185 -7.71 1.17 -20.31
CA SER A 185 -8.38 0.44 -19.24
C SER A 185 -9.91 0.54 -19.34
N SER A 186 -10.45 1.71 -19.72
CA SER A 186 -11.88 1.89 -19.98
C SER A 186 -12.35 1.16 -21.26
N TYR A 187 -11.46 0.99 -22.25
CA TYR A 187 -11.72 0.15 -23.43
C TYR A 187 -11.51 -1.34 -23.14
N SER A 188 -10.69 -1.70 -22.16
CA SER A 188 -10.42 -3.10 -21.76
C SER A 188 -11.54 -3.73 -20.95
N GLU A 189 -12.43 -2.94 -20.35
CA GLU A 189 -13.74 -3.40 -19.88
C GLU A 189 -14.58 -4.00 -21.03
N CYS A 190 -14.22 -3.68 -22.29
CA CYS A 190 -14.80 -4.27 -23.49
C CYS A 190 -13.92 -5.36 -24.15
N CYS A 191 -12.61 -5.43 -23.90
CA CYS A 191 -11.67 -6.24 -24.71
C CYS A 191 -11.13 -7.54 -24.08
N ILE A 192 -11.48 -7.93 -22.85
CA ILE A 192 -11.22 -9.32 -22.37
C ILE A 192 -12.30 -10.28 -22.90
N CYS A 193 -12.63 -10.19 -24.19
CA CYS A 193 -13.53 -11.10 -24.91
C CYS A 193 -12.87 -11.81 -26.10
N VAL A 194 -11.55 -11.68 -26.33
CA VAL A 194 -10.90 -12.37 -27.46
C VAL A 194 -9.74 -13.26 -27.02
N VAL A 195 -10.07 -14.37 -26.35
CA VAL A 195 -9.33 -15.63 -26.55
C VAL A 195 -10.34 -16.76 -26.62
N THR A 196 -11.05 -16.86 -27.74
CA THR A 196 -11.45 -18.17 -28.25
C THR A 196 -10.57 -18.44 -29.48
N PRO A 197 -9.71 -19.48 -29.48
CA PRO A 197 -9.16 -19.95 -30.73
C PRO A 197 -10.27 -20.69 -31.47
N ALA A 198 -10.53 -20.21 -32.68
CA ALA A 198 -11.38 -20.84 -33.67
C ALA A 198 -11.04 -22.31 -33.87
N ALA A 199 -12.06 -23.14 -34.00
CA ALA A 199 -12.03 -24.32 -34.86
C ALA A 199 -13.46 -24.58 -35.37
N CYS A 200 -13.76 -23.97 -36.51
CA CYS A 200 -14.80 -24.38 -37.43
C CYS A 200 -14.14 -25.29 -38.49
N LEU A 201 -14.90 -26.26 -39.03
CA LEU A 201 -14.54 -27.27 -40.07
C LEU A 201 -13.67 -28.43 -39.54
N SER A 202 -13.93 -29.73 -39.78
CA SER A 202 -14.61 -30.41 -40.88
C SER A 202 -14.91 -31.89 -40.54
N MET A 203 -15.91 -32.47 -41.24
CA MET A 203 -16.41 -33.88 -41.29
C MET A 203 -17.47 -34.30 -40.28
#